data_AF-A0A367RW81-F1
#
_entry.id   AF-A0A367RW81-F1
#
_cell.length_a   1.000
_cell.length_b   1.000
_cell.length_c   1.000
_cell.angle_alpha   90.00
_cell.angle_beta   90.00
_cell.angle_gamma   90.00
#
_symmetry.space_group_name_H-M   'P 1'
#
loop_
_entity.id
_entity.type
_entity.pdbx_description
1 polymer ?
#
loop_
_entity_poly.entity_id
_entity_poly.type
_entity_poly.pdbx_seq_one_letter_code
_entity_poly.pdbx_strand_id
1 'polypeptide(L)'
;MKCPRCSSDHIRKNGRQRSKQNYICVDCKRQFIESYDQKGYTEDIKSECLEMYVNGSGFRAIERVKKVHHTTVINWVKQVGSTLPDTPYRSEIPEVTEVDELETFIGSKKTKFGCGQ
;
A
#
# COMPACT_ATOMS: atom_id res chain seq x y z
N MET A 1 -3.94 -30.98 -3.68
CA MET A 1 -3.28 -29.70 -3.34
C MET A 1 -1.90 -29.72 -3.96
N LYS A 2 -1.50 -28.67 -4.68
CA LYS A 2 -0.21 -28.59 -5.36
C LYS A 2 0.72 -27.65 -4.62
N CYS A 3 2.03 -27.89 -4.70
CA CYS A 3 3.00 -26.97 -4.15
C CYS A 3 2.88 -25.60 -4.85
N PRO A 4 2.70 -24.48 -4.12
CA PRO A 4 2.54 -23.15 -4.72
C PRO A 4 3.82 -22.61 -5.40
N ARG A 5 4.95 -23.33 -5.28
CA ARG A 5 6.23 -22.95 -5.90
C ARG A 5 6.56 -23.75 -7.16
N CYS A 6 6.42 -25.08 -7.09
CA CYS A 6 6.83 -25.97 -8.19
C CYS A 6 5.67 -26.77 -8.79
N SER A 7 4.44 -26.56 -8.31
CA SER A 7 3.22 -27.26 -8.78
C SER A 7 3.24 -28.78 -8.66
N SER A 8 4.22 -29.37 -7.96
CA SER A 8 4.28 -30.80 -7.68
C SER A 8 3.14 -31.26 -6.76
N ASP A 9 2.68 -32.49 -6.99
CA ASP A 9 1.72 -33.22 -6.17
C ASP A 9 2.39 -34.01 -5.02
N HIS A 10 3.73 -34.05 -4.97
CA HIS A 10 4.48 -34.76 -3.95
C HIS A 10 4.59 -33.92 -2.66
N ILE A 11 3.53 -33.96 -1.87
CA ILE A 11 3.36 -33.17 -0.63
C ILE A 11 3.08 -34.06 0.59
N ARG A 12 3.65 -33.69 1.74
CA ARG A 12 3.45 -34.38 3.03
C ARG A 12 2.97 -33.41 4.11
N LYS A 13 2.19 -33.91 5.07
CA LYS A 13 1.78 -33.13 6.26
C LYS A 13 3.00 -32.82 7.13
N ASN A 14 3.13 -31.58 7.59
CA ASN A 14 4.26 -31.06 8.36
C ASN A 14 3.80 -30.24 9.58
N GLY A 15 3.05 -30.89 10.46
CA GLY A 15 2.50 -30.26 11.68
C GLY A 15 1.37 -29.27 11.39
N ARG A 16 1.06 -28.41 12.37
CA ARG A 16 0.01 -27.39 12.26
C ARG A 16 0.59 -26.01 12.56
N GLN A 17 0.16 -25.00 11.80
CA GLN A 17 0.52 -23.61 12.00
C GLN A 17 -0.75 -22.77 12.11
N ARG A 18 -0.90 -21.98 13.19
CA ARG A 18 -2.10 -21.15 13.46
C ARG A 18 -3.40 -21.95 13.34
N SER A 19 -3.43 -23.14 13.94
CA SER A 19 -4.55 -24.10 13.90
C SER A 19 -4.87 -24.70 12.52
N LYS A 20 -4.13 -24.35 11.46
CA LYS A 20 -4.27 -24.90 10.11
C LYS A 20 -3.24 -25.98 9.82
N GLN A 21 -3.54 -26.90 8.92
CA GLN A 21 -2.59 -27.92 8.48
C GLN A 21 -1.45 -27.25 7.71
N ASN A 22 -0.20 -27.51 8.11
CA ASN A 22 0.99 -27.12 7.37
C ASN A 22 1.46 -28.32 6.53
N TYR A 23 1.93 -28.05 5.32
CA TYR A 23 2.40 -29.04 4.36
C TYR A 23 3.84 -28.73 3.95
N ILE A 24 4.59 -29.75 3.57
CA ILE A 24 5.92 -29.62 2.97
C ILE A 24 5.92 -30.34 1.62
N CYS A 25 6.40 -29.65 0.58
CA CYS A 25 6.67 -30.29 -0.71
C CYS A 25 7.99 -31.07 -0.62
N VAL A 26 7.98 -32.33 -1.03
CA VAL A 26 9.17 -33.19 -0.95
C VAL A 26 10.21 -32.77 -2.00
N ASP A 27 9.76 -32.35 -3.18
CA ASP A 27 10.65 -32.04 -4.30
C ASP A 27 11.39 -30.70 -4.11
N CYS A 28 10.68 -29.64 -3.72
CA CYS A 28 11.28 -28.30 -3.54
C CYS A 28 11.49 -27.88 -2.08
N LYS A 29 11.12 -28.74 -1.11
CA LYS A 29 11.23 -28.51 0.34
C LYS A 29 10.46 -27.29 0.88
N ARG A 30 9.62 -26.63 0.06
CA ARG A 30 8.81 -25.49 0.52
C ARG A 30 7.72 -25.93 1.49
N GLN A 31 7.58 -25.18 2.58
CA GLN A 31 6.46 -25.31 3.51
C GLN A 31 5.35 -24.31 3.19
N PHE A 32 4.10 -24.72 3.33
CA PHE A 32 2.93 -23.88 3.06
C PHE A 32 1.70 -24.40 3.81
N ILE A 33 0.77 -23.51 4.11
CA ILE A 33 -0.46 -23.86 4.86
C ILE A 33 -1.61 -24.17 3.90
N GLU A 34 -2.58 -24.93 4.41
CA GLU A 34 -3.78 -25.38 3.70
C GLU A 34 -4.59 -24.24 3.07
N SER A 35 -4.81 -23.18 3.84
CA SER A 35 -5.54 -22.00 3.42
C SER A 35 -4.91 -20.76 4.03
N TYR A 36 -4.65 -19.76 3.19
CA TYR A 36 -4.24 -18.45 3.66
C TYR A 36 -5.51 -17.63 3.96
N ASP A 37 -5.62 -17.12 5.18
CA ASP A 37 -6.63 -16.06 5.42
C ASP A 37 -6.12 -14.80 4.75
N GLN A 38 -7.00 -14.10 4.03
CA GLN A 38 -6.70 -12.73 3.62
C GLN A 38 -6.63 -11.89 4.88
N LYS A 39 -5.39 -11.59 5.31
CA LYS A 39 -5.13 -10.71 6.44
C LYS A 39 -5.00 -9.30 5.88
N GLY A 40 -6.00 -8.46 6.14
CA GLY A 40 -5.98 -7.07 5.73
C GLY A 40 -7.32 -6.41 5.93
N TYR A 41 -7.33 -5.10 5.75
CA TYR A 41 -8.57 -4.35 5.54
C TYR A 41 -9.12 -4.71 4.16
N THR A 42 -10.44 -4.67 4.01
CA THR A 42 -11.08 -4.82 2.70
C THR A 42 -10.67 -3.66 1.79
N GLU A 43 -10.74 -3.88 0.47
CA GLU A 43 -10.42 -2.83 -0.49
C GLU A 43 -11.38 -1.63 -0.34
N ASP A 44 -12.63 -1.87 0.06
CA ASP A 44 -13.62 -0.83 0.35
C ASP A 44 -13.13 0.12 1.45
N ILE A 45 -12.66 -0.41 2.59
CA ILE A 45 -12.14 0.42 3.70
C ILE A 45 -10.93 1.23 3.24
N LYS A 46 -10.05 0.64 2.43
CA LYS A 46 -8.90 1.33 1.88
C LYS A 46 -9.32 2.45 0.94
N SER A 47 -10.28 2.21 0.05
CA SER A 47 -10.83 3.21 -0.87
C SER A 47 -11.44 4.38 -0.12
N GLU A 48 -12.29 4.11 0.88
CA GLU A 48 -12.90 5.15 1.71
C GLU A 48 -11.84 5.98 2.48
N CYS A 49 -10.81 5.34 3.02
CA CYS A 49 -9.72 6.05 3.70
C CYS A 49 -8.95 6.98 2.74
N LEU A 50 -8.71 6.55 1.50
CA LEU A 50 -8.04 7.35 0.47
C LEU A 50 -8.92 8.53 0.04
N GLU A 51 -10.22 8.30 -0.15
CA GLU A 51 -11.19 9.36 -0.47
C GLU A 51 -11.23 10.42 0.63
N MET A 52 -11.27 10.01 1.91
CA MET A 52 -11.21 10.95 3.03
C MET A 52 -9.93 11.79 3.01
N TYR A 53 -8.78 11.20 2.66
CA TYR A 53 -7.50 11.92 2.57
C TYR A 53 -7.52 12.95 1.43
N VAL A 54 -8.00 12.59 0.24
CA VAL A 54 -8.13 13.50 -0.90
C VAL A 54 -9.09 14.66 -0.58
N ASN A 55 -10.13 14.39 0.21
CA ASN A 55 -11.06 15.40 0.72
C ASN A 55 -10.51 16.21 1.91
N GLY A 56 -9.20 16.15 2.20
CA GLY A 56 -8.53 17.00 3.20
C GLY A 56 -8.58 16.50 4.64
N SER A 57 -9.07 15.27 4.90
CA SER A 57 -9.02 14.70 6.24
C SER A 57 -7.60 14.34 6.65
N GLY A 58 -7.14 14.85 7.80
CA GLY A 58 -5.85 14.47 8.36
C GLY A 58 -5.79 12.99 8.77
N PHE A 59 -4.62 12.36 8.71
CA PHE A 59 -4.45 10.92 8.97
C PHE A 59 -5.01 10.45 10.32
N ARG A 60 -4.83 11.25 11.38
CA ARG A 60 -5.39 10.95 12.71
C ARG A 60 -6.91 11.11 12.76
N ALA A 61 -7.49 11.97 11.92
CA ALA A 61 -8.95 12.09 11.81
C ALA A 61 -9.54 10.84 11.14
N ILE A 62 -8.93 10.37 10.06
CA ILE A 62 -9.30 9.13 9.38
C ILE A 62 -9.22 7.95 10.34
N GLU A 63 -8.14 7.87 11.14
CA GLU A 63 -8.00 6.84 12.18
C GLU A 63 -9.15 6.84 13.20
N ARG A 64 -9.56 8.02 13.69
CA ARG A 64 -10.67 8.12 14.64
C ARG A 64 -12.00 7.62 14.05
N VAL A 65 -12.24 7.90 12.78
CA VAL A 65 -13.48 7.54 12.05
C VAL A 65 -13.49 6.07 11.64
N LYS A 66 -12.46 5.61 10.94
CA LYS A 66 -12.41 4.26 10.35
C LYS A 66 -11.79 3.20 11.26
N LYS A 67 -11.22 3.59 12.40
CA LYS A 67 -10.47 2.70 13.32
C LYS A 67 -9.31 1.96 12.64
N VAL A 68 -8.78 2.55 11.57
CA VAL A 68 -7.57 2.12 10.89
C VAL A 68 -6.41 2.94 11.43
N HIS A 69 -5.34 2.28 11.88
CA HIS A 69 -4.18 2.99 12.40
C HIS A 69 -3.62 3.98 11.36
N HIS A 70 -3.36 5.23 11.76
CA HIS A 70 -2.98 6.31 10.83
C HIS A 70 -1.74 5.98 9.99
N THR A 71 -0.78 5.20 10.51
CA THR A 71 0.39 4.74 9.75
C THR A 71 0.01 3.84 8.56
N THR A 72 -1.02 3.01 8.71
CA THR A 72 -1.53 2.16 7.62
C THR A 72 -2.07 3.04 6.50
N VAL A 73 -2.84 4.08 6.83
CA VAL A 73 -3.36 5.05 5.87
C VAL A 73 -2.22 5.80 5.16
N ILE A 74 -1.19 6.24 5.90
CA ILE A 74 0.00 6.87 5.32
C ILE A 74 0.69 5.94 4.30
N ASN A 75 0.82 4.65 4.62
CA ASN A 75 1.45 3.69 3.72
C ASN A 75 0.62 3.47 2.45
N TRP A 76 -0.71 3.41 2.56
CA TRP A 76 -1.58 3.34 1.37
C TRP A 76 -1.47 4.57 0.49
N VAL A 77 -1.48 5.77 1.08
CA VAL A 77 -1.30 7.02 0.32
C VAL A 77 0.05 7.01 -0.41
N LYS A 78 1.14 6.60 0.23
CA LYS A 78 2.46 6.49 -0.41
C LYS A 78 2.48 5.45 -1.53
N GLN A 79 1.83 4.31 -1.34
CA GLN A 79 1.75 3.26 -2.34
C GLN A 79 1.02 3.75 -3.59
N VAL A 80 -0.13 4.40 -3.42
CA VAL A 80 -0.89 4.99 -4.55
C VAL A 80 -0.10 6.12 -5.20
N GLY A 81 0.50 7.00 -4.40
CA GLY A 81 1.35 8.09 -4.91
C GLY A 81 2.51 7.58 -5.76
N SER A 82 3.11 6.45 -5.41
CA SER A 82 4.21 5.84 -6.18
C SER A 82 3.76 5.20 -7.51
N THR A 83 2.46 4.92 -7.66
CA THR A 83 1.89 4.36 -8.90
C THR A 83 1.39 5.43 -9.86
N LEU A 84 1.21 6.66 -9.39
CA LEU A 84 0.77 7.77 -10.22
C LEU A 84 1.94 8.30 -11.06
N PRO A 85 1.69 8.73 -12.31
CA PRO A 85 2.71 9.37 -13.12
C PRO A 85 3.07 10.75 -12.54
N ASP A 86 4.33 11.17 -12.69
CA ASP A 86 4.80 12.48 -12.24
C ASP A 86 4.09 13.65 -12.94
N THR A 87 3.66 13.42 -14.19
CA THR A 87 2.91 14.39 -14.98
C THR A 87 1.67 13.74 -15.58
N PRO A 88 0.52 14.42 -15.56
CA PRO A 88 -0.67 13.91 -16.24
C PRO A 88 -0.42 13.87 -17.74
N TYR A 89 -0.90 12.82 -18.40
CA TYR A 89 -0.84 12.72 -19.85
C TYR A 89 -1.73 13.81 -20.48
N ARG A 90 -1.15 14.59 -21.40
CA ARG A 90 -1.88 15.48 -22.29
C ARG A 90 -1.69 15.00 -23.73
N SER A 91 -2.78 14.84 -24.46
CA SER A 91 -2.76 14.49 -25.89
C SER A 91 -2.34 15.68 -26.77
N GLU A 92 -2.59 16.91 -26.32
CA GLU A 92 -2.39 18.14 -27.08
C GLU A 92 -1.71 19.20 -26.22
N ILE A 93 -0.90 20.05 -26.87
CA ILE A 93 -0.26 21.19 -26.23
C ILE A 93 -1.26 22.34 -26.24
N PRO A 94 -1.65 22.90 -25.08
CA PRO A 94 -2.59 24.01 -25.04
C PRO A 94 -1.96 25.29 -25.60
N GLU A 95 -2.77 26.11 -26.27
CA GLU A 95 -2.35 27.42 -26.81
C GLU A 95 -2.10 28.44 -25.69
N VAL A 96 -2.89 28.38 -24.62
CA VAL A 96 -2.78 29.24 -23.43
C VAL A 96 -2.62 28.37 -22.20
N THR A 97 -1.63 28.70 -21.36
CA THR A 97 -1.39 28.03 -20.07
C THR A 97 -1.40 29.07 -18.95
N GLU A 98 -2.22 28.81 -17.93
CA GLU A 98 -2.18 29.54 -16.67
C GLU A 98 -1.21 28.85 -15.70
N VAL A 99 -0.38 29.65 -15.02
CA VAL A 99 0.54 29.18 -14.01
C VAL A 99 0.14 29.85 -12.70
N ASP A 100 -0.19 29.03 -11.71
CA ASP A 100 -0.54 29.48 -10.36
C ASP A 100 0.52 28.98 -9.36
N GLU A 101 0.74 29.75 -8.30
CA GLU A 101 1.73 29.47 -7.27
C GLU A 101 1.04 29.18 -5.94
N LEU A 102 1.34 28.01 -5.36
CA LEU A 102 0.85 27.64 -4.04
C LEU A 102 1.98 27.68 -3.02
N GLU A 103 1.83 28.53 -2.01
CA GLU A 103 2.74 28.57 -0.88
C GLU A 103 2.23 27.65 0.24
N THR A 104 3.09 26.72 0.67
CA THR A 104 2.81 25.87 1.83
C THR A 104 4.01 25.83 2.77
N PHE A 105 3.72 25.78 4.08
CA PHE A 105 4.76 25.66 5.09
C PHE A 105 5.23 24.20 5.20
N ILE A 106 6.53 23.97 5.01
CA ILE A 106 7.17 22.67 5.19
C ILE A 106 8.09 22.76 6.41
N GLY A 107 7.70 22.10 7.51
CA GLY A 107 8.34 22.25 8.83
C GLY A 107 9.82 21.83 8.94
N SER A 108 10.37 21.11 7.95
CA SER A 108 11.83 20.96 7.83
C SER A 108 12.23 20.84 6.35
N LYS A 109 13.02 21.80 5.86
CA LYS A 109 13.68 21.68 4.57
C LYS A 109 14.76 20.60 4.70
N LYS A 110 14.67 19.53 3.91
CA LYS A 110 15.68 18.45 3.89
C LYS A 110 16.99 18.88 3.20
N THR A 111 17.00 20.01 2.51
CA THR A 111 18.16 20.56 1.79
C THR A 111 18.88 21.62 2.63
N LYS A 112 20.19 21.46 2.81
CA LYS A 112 21.11 22.47 3.39
C LYS A 112 21.51 23.56 2.37
N PHE A 113 20.68 23.82 1.36
CA PHE A 113 20.99 24.83 0.34
C PHE A 113 20.07 26.03 0.54
N GLY A 114 20.68 27.17 0.83
CA GLY A 114 20.02 28.43 1.17
C GLY A 114 20.45 28.92 2.55
N CYS A 115 21.66 29.47 2.65
CA CYS A 115 21.97 30.41 3.73
C CYS A 115 21.32 31.75 3.35
N GLY A 116 20.32 32.15 4.12
CA GLY A 116 19.68 33.45 4.01
C GLY A 116 19.17 33.84 5.38
N GLN A 117 20.00 34.64 6.07
CA GLN A 117 19.86 35.40 7.32
C GLN A 117 18.87 34.93 8.38
#